data_AF-A0A1I0RP06-F1
#
_entry.id   AF-A0A1I0RP06-F1
#
_cell.length_a   1.000
_cell.length_b   1.000
_cell.length_c   1.000
_cell.angle_alpha   90.00
_cell.angle_beta   90.00
_cell.angle_gamma   90.00
#
_symmetry.space_group_name_H-M   'P 1'
#
loop_
_entity.id
_entity.type
_entity.pdbx_description
1 polymer ?
#
loop_
_entity_poly.entity_id
_entity_poly.type
_entity_poly.pdbx_seq_one_letter_code
_entity_poly.pdbx_strand_id
1 'polypeptide(L)'
;MIVWMKKHQLIGLLVLVIFGCSKVDEPKEKSQMLLFIVDYKTEELQAGATLEFEKISIDYSNIPIDIDTDPAENDLDGSVSLYYDPTQEKIFEGILNTDGRPQVLHPPVIAPSDFYEIENSLSFPTYTSLQDIDGPYSEDFDGTWNAINNLGITEIFINNEAFIGRFLYKPSESVSDNWKWIILLYRQ
;
A
#
# COMPACT_ATOMS: atom_id res chain seq x y z
N MET A 1 76.11 9.10 -54.47
CA MET A 1 75.11 9.98 -53.82
C MET A 1 74.51 9.20 -52.66
N ILE A 2 74.73 9.70 -51.45
CA ILE A 2 74.30 9.13 -50.16
C ILE A 2 72.79 9.37 -50.00
N VAL A 3 72.01 8.35 -49.58
CA VAL A 3 70.86 8.56 -48.67
C VAL A 3 70.73 7.35 -47.74
N TRP A 4 70.42 7.68 -46.49
CA TRP A 4 70.49 6.93 -45.25
C TRP A 4 69.06 6.56 -44.79
N MET A 5 68.94 5.61 -43.84
CA MET A 5 67.81 5.43 -42.89
C MET A 5 66.46 4.89 -43.43
N LYS A 6 65.58 4.25 -42.64
CA LYS A 6 65.38 4.22 -41.17
C LYS A 6 64.60 2.95 -40.79
N LYS A 7 64.99 2.32 -39.67
CA LYS A 7 64.18 1.30 -38.96
C LYS A 7 62.88 1.94 -38.49
N HIS A 8 61.73 1.34 -38.80
CA HIS A 8 60.48 1.61 -38.10
C HIS A 8 59.94 0.32 -37.51
N GLN A 9 60.07 0.21 -36.18
CA GLN A 9 59.50 -0.86 -35.39
C GLN A 9 57.98 -0.71 -35.38
N LEU A 10 57.27 -1.81 -35.65
CA LEU A 10 55.85 -1.94 -35.42
C LEU A 10 55.56 -1.70 -33.93
N ILE A 11 54.88 -0.61 -33.63
CA ILE A 11 54.26 -0.37 -32.31
C ILE A 11 52.95 -1.15 -32.31
N GLY A 12 52.91 -2.24 -31.56
CA GLY A 12 51.70 -3.00 -31.30
C GLY A 12 50.72 -2.17 -30.47
N LEU A 13 49.55 -1.90 -31.05
CA LEU A 13 48.42 -1.25 -30.40
C LEU A 13 47.83 -2.23 -29.36
N LEU A 14 48.19 -2.05 -28.09
CA LEU A 14 47.58 -2.74 -26.97
C LEU A 14 46.18 -2.14 -26.73
N VAL A 15 45.15 -2.78 -27.25
CA VAL A 15 43.75 -2.44 -26.95
C VAL A 15 43.42 -2.97 -25.56
N LEU A 16 43.47 -2.06 -24.57
CA LEU A 16 42.90 -2.27 -23.25
C LEU A 16 41.37 -2.25 -23.38
N VAL A 17 40.78 -3.44 -23.50
CA VAL A 17 39.34 -3.63 -23.33
C VAL A 17 39.04 -3.45 -21.84
N ILE A 18 38.65 -2.23 -21.47
CA ILE A 18 38.08 -1.93 -20.16
C ILE A 18 36.71 -2.61 -20.13
N PHE A 19 36.61 -3.74 -19.44
CA PHE A 19 35.33 -4.32 -19.03
C PHE A 19 34.68 -3.33 -18.06
N GLY A 20 33.87 -2.42 -18.59
CA GLY A 20 32.90 -1.65 -17.82
C GLY A 20 31.81 -2.61 -17.37
N CYS A 21 31.98 -3.20 -16.19
CA CYS A 21 30.90 -3.87 -15.48
C CYS A 21 29.92 -2.78 -15.05
N SER A 22 28.94 -2.46 -15.90
CA SER A 22 27.77 -1.69 -15.48
C SER A 22 27.07 -2.56 -14.45
N LYS A 23 27.14 -2.19 -13.17
CA LYS A 23 26.27 -2.74 -12.15
C LYS A 23 24.85 -2.48 -12.63
N VAL A 24 24.22 -3.50 -13.18
CA VAL A 24 22.78 -3.52 -13.36
C VAL A 24 22.26 -3.61 -11.93
N ASP A 25 21.72 -2.51 -11.40
CA ASP A 25 21.06 -2.56 -10.11
C ASP A 25 19.94 -3.60 -10.22
N GLU A 26 20.07 -4.65 -9.42
CA GLU A 26 19.02 -5.68 -9.33
C GLU A 26 17.72 -4.99 -8.88
N PRO A 27 16.56 -5.36 -9.46
CA PRO A 27 15.30 -4.77 -9.08
C PRO A 27 15.08 -5.03 -7.59
N LYS A 28 14.98 -3.96 -6.80
CA LYS A 28 14.63 -4.07 -5.39
C LYS A 28 13.24 -4.69 -5.28
N GLU A 29 13.11 -5.76 -4.52
CA GLU A 29 11.81 -6.34 -4.18
C GLU A 29 10.93 -5.30 -3.45
N LYS A 30 9.62 -5.38 -3.69
CA LYS A 30 8.63 -4.43 -3.17
C LYS A 30 7.59 -5.15 -2.35
N SER A 31 7.25 -4.58 -1.21
CA SER A 31 6.01 -4.92 -0.52
C SER A 31 4.88 -4.14 -1.16
N GLN A 32 3.68 -4.72 -1.17
CA GLN A 32 2.50 -4.07 -1.72
C GLN A 32 1.38 -4.04 -0.68
N MET A 33 0.62 -2.96 -0.69
CA MET A 33 -0.59 -2.83 0.09
C MET A 33 -1.74 -2.35 -0.78
N LEU A 34 -2.86 -3.04 -0.64
CA LEU A 34 -4.12 -2.65 -1.21
C LEU A 34 -4.96 -2.03 -0.10
N LEU A 35 -5.49 -0.84 -0.37
CA LEU A 35 -6.36 -0.10 0.54
C LEU A 35 -7.75 0.01 -0.10
N PHE A 36 -8.79 -0.32 0.65
CA PHE A 36 -10.17 -0.06 0.26
C PHE A 36 -10.86 0.83 1.28
N ILE A 37 -11.70 1.73 0.79
CA ILE A 37 -12.60 2.56 1.59
C ILE A 37 -13.99 2.00 1.40
N VAL A 38 -14.58 1.50 2.49
CA VAL A 38 -15.92 0.91 2.51
C VAL A 38 -16.80 1.76 3.41
N ASP A 39 -18.03 2.01 2.98
CA ASP A 39 -19.00 2.72 3.79
C ASP A 39 -19.36 1.93 5.05
N TYR A 40 -19.33 2.57 6.22
CA TYR A 40 -19.53 1.89 7.50
C TYR A 40 -20.92 1.27 7.65
N LYS A 41 -21.97 1.88 7.07
CA LYS A 41 -23.37 1.43 7.29
C LYS A 41 -23.91 0.57 6.16
N THR A 42 -23.58 0.94 4.94
CA THR A 42 -24.07 0.26 3.73
C THR A 42 -23.17 -0.89 3.32
N GLU A 43 -21.94 -0.94 3.84
CA GLU A 43 -20.93 -1.92 3.48
C GLU A 43 -20.59 -1.89 1.98
N GLU A 44 -20.85 -0.75 1.31
CA GLU A 44 -20.55 -0.56 -0.10
C GLU A 44 -19.12 -0.03 -0.29
N LEU A 45 -18.39 -0.61 -1.25
CA LEU A 45 -17.09 -0.09 -1.68
C LEU A 45 -17.24 1.33 -2.24
N GLN A 46 -16.48 2.27 -1.70
CA GLN A 46 -16.50 3.68 -2.10
C GLN A 46 -15.29 4.06 -2.95
N ALA A 47 -14.12 3.46 -2.68
CA ALA A 47 -12.88 3.71 -3.41
C ALA A 47 -11.79 2.69 -3.03
N GLY A 48 -10.67 2.69 -3.74
CA GLY A 48 -9.47 1.98 -3.31
C GLY A 48 -8.18 2.51 -3.91
N ALA A 49 -7.06 1.95 -3.48
CA ALA A 49 -5.73 2.33 -3.93
C ALA A 49 -4.72 1.18 -3.76
N THR A 50 -3.65 1.22 -4.55
CA THR A 50 -2.50 0.33 -4.41
C THR A 50 -1.27 1.16 -4.04
N LEU A 51 -0.53 0.68 -3.05
CA LEU A 51 0.69 1.27 -2.53
C LEU A 51 1.83 0.27 -2.66
N GLU A 52 3.03 0.78 -2.91
CA GLU A 52 4.25 -0.02 -2.99
C GLU A 52 5.32 0.58 -2.09
N PHE A 53 5.95 -0.27 -1.29
CA PHE A 53 6.96 0.12 -0.32
C PHE A 53 8.26 -0.64 -0.58
N GLU A 54 9.37 -0.13 -0.05
CA GLU A 54 10.60 -0.93 -0.01
C GLU A 54 10.37 -2.18 0.85
N LYS A 55 10.67 -3.36 0.29
CA LYS A 55 10.57 -4.60 1.06
C LYS A 55 11.65 -4.62 2.12
N ILE A 56 11.24 -4.96 3.35
CA ILE A 56 12.15 -5.14 4.47
C ILE A 56 12.10 -6.61 4.88
N SER A 57 13.27 -7.23 5.04
CA SER A 57 13.40 -8.65 5.41
C SER A 57 13.08 -8.88 6.88
N ILE A 58 11.81 -8.78 7.25
CA ILE A 58 11.28 -9.07 8.59
C ILE A 58 10.04 -9.94 8.42
N ASP A 59 10.00 -11.05 9.17
CA ASP A 59 8.83 -11.91 9.26
C ASP A 59 7.79 -11.27 10.19
N TYR A 60 6.61 -10.94 9.64
CA TYR A 60 5.49 -10.42 10.43
C TYR A 60 4.42 -11.48 10.63
N SER A 61 3.71 -11.38 11.75
CA SER A 61 2.48 -12.15 12.00
C SER A 61 1.20 -11.35 11.68
N ASN A 62 1.34 -10.06 11.41
CA ASN A 62 0.26 -9.10 11.18
C ASN A 62 0.77 -7.92 10.33
N ILE A 63 -0.10 -6.96 10.00
CA ILE A 63 0.31 -5.76 9.27
C ILE A 63 0.94 -4.77 10.28
N PRO A 64 2.21 -4.36 10.11
CA PRO A 64 2.88 -3.44 11.04
C PRO A 64 2.45 -2.00 10.73
N ILE A 65 1.46 -1.52 11.48
CA ILE A 65 0.83 -0.20 11.31
C ILE A 65 1.07 0.64 12.56
N ASP A 66 1.59 1.85 12.36
CA ASP A 66 1.56 2.92 13.35
C ASP A 66 0.39 3.86 13.07
N ILE A 67 -0.25 4.34 14.15
CA ILE A 67 -1.35 5.30 14.08
C ILE A 67 -0.88 6.60 14.72
N ASP A 68 -1.02 7.70 13.98
CA ASP A 68 -0.85 9.06 14.49
C ASP A 68 -2.17 9.80 14.41
N THR A 69 -2.52 10.55 15.45
CA THR A 69 -3.80 11.26 15.55
C THR A 69 -3.58 12.65 16.11
N ASP A 70 -3.97 13.63 15.30
CA ASP A 70 -4.11 15.02 15.67
C ASP A 70 -5.61 15.34 15.81
N PRO A 71 -6.16 15.45 17.03
CA PRO A 71 -7.60 15.59 17.24
C PRO A 71 -8.11 16.95 16.73
N ALA A 72 -9.38 16.99 16.29
CA ALA A 72 -10.05 18.26 15.99
C ALA A 72 -10.33 19.04 17.28
N GLU A 73 -9.94 20.31 17.34
CA GLU A 73 -10.08 21.17 18.53
C GLU A 73 -10.50 22.60 18.18
N ASN A 74 -11.39 23.20 18.98
CA ASN A 74 -11.76 24.63 18.88
C ASN A 74 -12.11 25.10 17.44
N ASP A 75 -12.93 24.31 16.74
CA ASP A 75 -13.33 24.55 15.34
C ASP A 75 -12.18 24.44 14.31
N LEU A 76 -11.04 23.86 14.69
CA LEU A 76 -9.96 23.48 13.79
C LEU A 76 -10.06 22.00 13.44
N ASP A 77 -9.86 21.70 12.17
CA ASP A 77 -9.75 20.35 11.67
C ASP A 77 -8.46 19.69 12.19
N GLY A 78 -8.58 18.43 12.58
CA GLY A 78 -7.47 17.54 12.90
C GLY A 78 -7.24 16.51 11.79
N SER A 79 -6.47 15.48 12.07
CA SER A 79 -6.26 14.36 11.15
C SER A 79 -5.93 13.05 11.87
N VAL A 80 -6.14 11.94 11.17
CA VAL A 80 -5.61 10.64 11.55
C VAL A 80 -4.80 10.08 10.39
N SER A 81 -3.61 9.57 10.68
CA SER A 81 -2.71 8.97 9.70
C SER A 81 -2.33 7.56 10.10
N LEU A 82 -2.26 6.67 9.11
CA LEU A 82 -1.69 5.34 9.26
C LEU A 82 -0.34 5.31 8.55
N TYR A 83 0.67 4.77 9.20
CA TYR A 83 2.02 4.60 8.65
C TYR A 83 2.41 3.13 8.62
N TYR A 84 3.12 2.73 7.57
CA TYR A 84 3.79 1.45 7.51
C TYR A 84 5.04 1.53 8.40
N ASP A 85 4.92 1.06 9.64
CA ASP A 85 5.93 1.20 10.70
C ASP A 85 7.38 0.94 10.23
N PRO A 86 7.67 -0.11 9.44
CA PRO A 86 9.04 -0.45 9.05
C PRO A 86 9.78 0.62 8.23
N THR A 87 9.05 1.42 7.46
CA THR A 87 9.60 2.48 6.59
C THR A 87 9.11 3.88 6.97
N GLN A 88 8.08 3.95 7.83
CA GLN A 88 7.34 5.16 8.18
C GLN A 88 6.69 5.82 6.94
N GLU A 89 6.43 5.05 5.88
CA GLU A 89 5.68 5.51 4.71
C GLU A 89 4.19 5.63 5.07
N LYS A 90 3.57 6.78 4.74
CA LYS A 90 2.15 7.03 4.99
C LYS A 90 1.29 6.12 4.10
N ILE A 91 0.33 5.44 4.70
CA ILE A 91 -0.62 4.54 4.05
C ILE A 91 -1.97 5.23 3.85
N PHE A 92 -2.41 5.98 4.86
CA PHE A 92 -3.71 6.63 4.89
C PHE A 92 -3.61 7.95 5.64
N GLU A 93 -4.39 8.94 5.21
CA GLU A 93 -4.61 10.17 5.96
C GLU A 93 -6.04 10.65 5.72
N GLY A 94 -6.78 10.82 6.81
CA GLY A 94 -8.14 11.35 6.82
C GLY A 94 -8.26 12.55 7.74
N ILE A 95 -9.07 13.54 7.34
CA ILE A 95 -9.38 14.70 8.18
C ILE A 95 -10.33 14.31 9.31
N LEU A 96 -10.11 14.87 10.49
CA LEU A 96 -11.05 14.86 11.60
C LEU A 96 -11.68 16.25 11.71
N ASN A 97 -12.99 16.33 11.83
CA ASN A 97 -13.70 17.60 11.96
C ASN A 97 -14.98 17.44 12.78
N THR A 98 -15.48 18.54 13.35
CA THR A 98 -16.65 18.50 14.24
C THR A 98 -17.94 18.17 13.49
N ASP A 99 -18.04 18.55 12.22
CA ASP A 99 -19.21 18.28 11.36
C ASP A 99 -19.23 16.88 10.75
N GLY A 100 -18.18 16.09 10.95
CA GLY A 100 -18.07 14.71 10.53
C GLY A 100 -17.98 14.52 9.03
N ARG A 101 -17.57 15.52 8.24
CA ARG A 101 -17.39 15.36 6.79
C ARG A 101 -16.16 14.50 6.51
N PRO A 102 -16.30 13.36 5.83
CA PRO A 102 -15.16 12.52 5.51
C PRO A 102 -14.34 13.18 4.40
N GLN A 103 -13.02 13.27 4.63
CA GLN A 103 -12.09 13.72 3.60
C GLN A 103 -10.80 12.93 3.73
N VAL A 104 -10.51 12.13 2.70
CA VAL A 104 -9.26 11.37 2.58
C VAL A 104 -8.27 12.20 1.76
N LEU A 105 -7.11 12.47 2.35
CA LEU A 105 -6.02 13.21 1.72
C LEU A 105 -4.97 12.28 1.11
N HIS A 106 -4.81 11.10 1.69
CA HIS A 106 -3.89 10.07 1.21
C HIS A 106 -4.50 8.68 1.41
N PRO A 107 -4.30 7.75 0.46
CA PRO A 107 -3.62 7.92 -0.82
C PRO A 107 -4.55 8.53 -1.88
N PRO A 108 -4.04 8.87 -3.09
CA PRO A 108 -4.91 9.05 -4.24
C PRO A 108 -5.68 7.76 -4.50
N VAL A 109 -7.01 7.86 -4.56
CA VAL A 109 -7.89 6.70 -4.72
C VAL A 109 -8.55 6.68 -6.10
N ILE A 110 -8.94 5.48 -6.54
CA ILE A 110 -9.74 5.24 -7.74
C ILE A 110 -11.15 4.80 -7.37
N ALA A 111 -12.09 4.96 -8.31
CA ALA A 111 -13.49 4.66 -8.07
C ALA A 111 -13.75 3.13 -8.11
N PRO A 112 -14.86 2.65 -7.51
CA PRO A 112 -15.23 1.23 -7.55
C PRO A 112 -15.32 0.68 -8.98
N SER A 113 -15.80 1.51 -9.92
CA SER A 113 -15.92 1.15 -11.34
C SER A 113 -14.60 0.90 -12.06
N ASP A 114 -13.48 1.29 -11.47
CA ASP A 114 -12.15 1.10 -12.05
C ASP A 114 -11.57 -0.28 -11.70
N PHE A 115 -12.20 -1.02 -10.78
CA PHE A 115 -11.81 -2.38 -10.44
C PHE A 115 -12.48 -3.40 -11.36
N TYR A 116 -11.72 -4.42 -11.75
CA TYR A 116 -12.26 -5.58 -12.45
C TYR A 116 -12.91 -6.53 -11.44
N GLU A 117 -14.15 -6.93 -11.71
CA GLU A 117 -14.88 -7.93 -10.93
C GLU A 117 -14.67 -9.35 -11.49
N ILE A 118 -14.59 -10.33 -10.60
CA ILE A 118 -14.55 -11.76 -10.92
C ILE A 118 -15.94 -12.38 -10.81
N GLU A 119 -16.20 -13.44 -11.57
CA GLU A 119 -17.52 -14.09 -11.63
C GLU A 119 -17.94 -14.76 -10.32
N ASN A 120 -16.98 -15.30 -9.57
CA ASN A 120 -17.24 -15.99 -8.31
C ASN A 120 -16.57 -15.22 -7.18
N SER A 121 -17.35 -14.83 -6.17
CA SER A 121 -16.80 -14.19 -4.99
C SER A 121 -15.89 -15.14 -4.21
N LEU A 122 -14.84 -14.57 -3.62
CA LEU A 122 -13.90 -15.27 -2.77
C LEU A 122 -14.57 -15.64 -1.45
N SER A 123 -14.33 -16.86 -0.99
CA SER A 123 -14.66 -17.25 0.38
C SER A 123 -13.83 -16.42 1.35
N PHE A 124 -14.39 -16.12 2.52
CA PHE A 124 -13.64 -15.48 3.59
C PHE A 124 -12.40 -16.34 3.94
N PRO A 125 -11.20 -15.75 4.01
CA PRO A 125 -9.98 -16.50 4.27
C PRO A 125 -10.00 -17.14 5.66
N THR A 126 -9.69 -18.43 5.73
CA THR A 126 -9.77 -19.21 6.97
C THR A 126 -8.51 -19.16 7.84
N TYR A 127 -7.48 -18.41 7.43
CA TYR A 127 -6.19 -18.35 8.11
C TYR A 127 -6.06 -17.11 9.02
N THR A 128 -5.23 -17.23 10.06
CA THR A 128 -5.14 -16.36 11.25
C THR A 128 -4.56 -14.95 11.04
N SER A 129 -4.50 -14.45 9.81
CA SER A 129 -3.89 -13.16 9.47
C SER A 129 -4.89 -11.99 9.44
N LEU A 130 -5.99 -12.10 10.17
CA LEU A 130 -6.99 -11.04 10.33
C LEU A 130 -6.63 -10.14 11.53
N GLN A 131 -6.62 -8.83 11.31
CA GLN A 131 -6.27 -7.84 12.32
C GLN A 131 -7.30 -6.70 12.37
N ASP A 132 -7.90 -6.48 13.54
CA ASP A 132 -8.48 -5.18 13.87
C ASP A 132 -7.34 -4.23 14.27
N ILE A 133 -7.00 -3.28 13.40
CA ILE A 133 -5.93 -2.30 13.66
C ILE A 133 -6.44 -1.29 14.69
N ASP A 134 -7.63 -0.74 14.46
CA ASP A 134 -8.40 0.05 15.42
C ASP A 134 -9.88 0.11 15.01
N GLY A 135 -10.78 0.29 15.98
CA GLY A 135 -12.22 0.36 15.76
C GLY A 135 -13.04 -0.44 16.78
N PRO A 136 -14.37 -0.54 16.59
CA PRO A 136 -15.20 -1.35 17.47
C PRO A 136 -14.93 -2.83 17.20
N TYR A 137 -14.21 -3.47 18.12
CA TYR A 137 -13.82 -4.88 18.09
C TYR A 137 -14.99 -5.89 18.13
N SER A 138 -16.24 -5.43 18.13
CA SER A 138 -17.44 -6.28 18.25
C SER A 138 -18.21 -6.46 16.95
N GLU A 139 -17.87 -5.73 15.89
CA GLU A 139 -18.52 -5.88 14.58
C GLU A 139 -17.87 -6.99 13.77
N ASP A 140 -18.68 -7.77 13.05
CA ASP A 140 -18.17 -8.85 12.20
C ASP A 140 -17.39 -8.28 11.00
N PHE A 141 -16.41 -9.02 10.49
CA PHE A 141 -15.65 -8.65 9.30
C PHE A 141 -16.42 -9.01 8.01
N ASP A 142 -17.37 -9.95 8.09
CA ASP A 142 -18.11 -10.49 6.95
C ASP A 142 -18.69 -9.41 6.03
N GLY A 143 -19.32 -8.37 6.58
CA GLY A 143 -19.89 -7.26 5.81
C GLY A 143 -18.84 -6.51 5.01
N THR A 144 -17.76 -6.08 5.67
CA THR A 144 -16.62 -5.41 5.01
C THR A 144 -15.90 -6.31 4.01
N TRP A 145 -15.88 -7.63 4.22
CA TRP A 145 -15.32 -8.57 3.27
C TRP A 145 -16.16 -8.68 2.00
N ASN A 146 -17.48 -8.77 2.15
CA ASN A 146 -18.40 -8.85 1.02
C ASN A 146 -18.30 -7.65 0.07
N ALA A 147 -17.89 -6.48 0.58
CA ALA A 147 -17.64 -5.29 -0.23
C ALA A 147 -16.49 -5.44 -1.24
N ILE A 148 -15.55 -6.37 -0.99
CA ILE A 148 -14.30 -6.47 -1.75
C ILE A 148 -14.00 -7.88 -2.27
N ASN A 149 -14.79 -8.89 -1.90
CA ASN A 149 -14.52 -10.30 -2.19
C ASN A 149 -14.76 -10.70 -3.66
N ASN A 150 -15.34 -9.84 -4.48
CA ASN A 150 -15.56 -10.06 -5.90
C ASN A 150 -14.60 -9.27 -6.79
N LEU A 151 -13.56 -8.63 -6.23
CA LEU A 151 -12.59 -7.87 -7.01
C LEU A 151 -11.39 -8.75 -7.40
N GLY A 152 -10.99 -8.69 -8.66
CA GLY A 152 -9.83 -9.45 -9.16
C GLY A 152 -8.52 -9.07 -8.47
N ILE A 153 -8.37 -7.81 -8.05
CA ILE A 153 -7.18 -7.39 -7.28
C ILE A 153 -7.17 -7.99 -5.87
N THR A 154 -8.34 -8.17 -5.24
CA THR A 154 -8.45 -8.88 -3.96
C THR A 154 -8.01 -10.33 -4.14
N GLU A 155 -8.47 -11.02 -5.19
CA GLU A 155 -8.05 -12.39 -5.49
C GLU A 155 -6.53 -12.53 -5.62
N ILE A 156 -5.87 -11.59 -6.31
CA ILE A 156 -4.42 -11.58 -6.45
C ILE A 156 -3.74 -11.50 -5.07
N PHE A 157 -4.18 -10.62 -4.18
CA PHE A 157 -3.59 -10.49 -2.85
C PHE A 157 -3.82 -11.73 -1.99
N ILE A 158 -5.03 -12.27 -2.00
CA ILE A 158 -5.40 -13.45 -1.20
C ILE A 158 -4.66 -14.71 -1.65
N ASN A 159 -4.53 -14.93 -2.97
CA ASN A 159 -3.80 -16.07 -3.51
C ASN A 159 -2.28 -16.00 -3.22
N ASN A 160 -1.77 -14.84 -2.79
CA ASN A 160 -0.41 -14.64 -2.33
C ASN A 160 -0.32 -14.51 -0.81
N GLU A 161 -1.29 -15.09 -0.08
CA GLU A 161 -1.31 -15.19 1.39
C GLU A 161 -1.21 -13.82 2.10
N ALA A 162 -1.82 -12.78 1.51
CA ALA A 162 -1.81 -11.45 2.11
C ALA A 162 -2.39 -11.43 3.53
N PHE A 163 -1.80 -10.60 4.39
CA PHE A 163 -2.38 -10.21 5.67
C PHE A 163 -3.55 -9.27 5.45
N ILE A 164 -4.56 -9.34 6.32
CA ILE A 164 -5.78 -8.55 6.19
C ILE A 164 -5.98 -7.75 7.47
N GLY A 165 -6.12 -6.44 7.33
CA GLY A 165 -6.40 -5.53 8.42
C GLY A 165 -7.63 -4.69 8.14
N ARG A 166 -8.28 -4.20 9.19
CA ARG A 166 -9.22 -3.09 9.08
C ARG A 166 -9.00 -2.03 10.13
N PHE A 167 -9.31 -0.80 9.76
CA PHE A 167 -9.27 0.38 10.63
C PHE A 167 -10.58 1.16 10.47
N LEU A 168 -11.21 1.56 11.58
CA LEU A 168 -12.40 2.42 11.53
C LEU A 168 -12.00 3.91 11.48
N TYR A 169 -12.13 4.52 10.30
CA TYR A 169 -11.98 5.96 10.16
C TYR A 169 -13.27 6.68 10.58
N LYS A 170 -13.15 7.52 11.62
CA LYS A 170 -14.24 8.31 12.19
C LYS A 170 -13.95 9.80 12.02
N PRO A 171 -14.43 10.47 10.95
CA PRO A 171 -14.24 11.91 10.78
C PRO A 171 -14.73 12.73 12.00
N SER A 172 -15.81 12.27 12.64
CA SER A 172 -16.33 12.78 13.92
C SER A 172 -16.87 11.61 14.75
N GLU A 173 -16.56 11.57 16.04
CA GLU A 173 -17.10 10.56 16.97
C GLU A 173 -18.63 10.63 17.13
N SER A 174 -19.25 11.77 16.80
CA SER A 174 -20.70 11.97 16.96
C SER A 174 -21.52 11.74 15.69
N VAL A 175 -20.88 11.61 14.53
CA VAL A 175 -21.55 11.52 13.22
C VAL A 175 -21.22 10.19 12.54
N SER A 176 -21.83 9.11 13.02
CA SER A 176 -21.58 7.74 12.52
C SER A 176 -21.99 7.49 11.07
N ASP A 177 -22.87 8.31 10.49
CA ASP A 177 -23.30 8.20 9.09
C ASP A 177 -22.14 8.35 8.11
N ASN A 178 -21.07 9.03 8.53
CA ASN A 178 -19.94 9.35 7.69
C ASN A 178 -18.68 8.52 7.99
N TRP A 179 -18.78 7.58 8.93
CA TRP A 179 -17.66 6.67 9.23
C TRP A 179 -17.36 5.78 8.03
N LYS A 180 -16.10 5.35 7.93
CA LYS A 180 -15.63 4.48 6.86
C LYS A 180 -14.75 3.38 7.44
N TRP A 181 -14.93 2.18 6.91
CA TRP A 181 -13.96 1.11 7.10
C TRP A 181 -12.82 1.29 6.10
N ILE A 182 -11.59 1.27 6.60
CA ILE A 182 -10.37 1.21 5.79
C ILE A 182 -9.88 -0.23 5.85
N ILE A 183 -10.01 -0.96 4.75
CA ILE A 183 -9.57 -2.36 4.65
C ILE A 183 -8.19 -2.40 3.99
N LEU A 184 -7.25 -3.10 4.61
CA LEU A 184 -5.87 -3.24 4.14
C LEU A 184 -5.61 -4.70 3.79
N LEU A 185 -5.08 -4.96 2.60
CA LEU A 185 -4.46 -6.24 2.27
C LEU A 185 -2.98 -6.01 2.01
N TYR A 186 -2.11 -6.73 2.70
CA TYR A 186 -0.67 -6.50 2.67
C TYR A 186 0.10 -7.77 2.32
N ARG A 187 1.06 -7.65 1.40
CA ARG A 187 1.96 -8.74 1.01
C ARG A 187 3.39 -8.25 0.83
N GLN A 188 4.34 -9.17 0.98
CA GLN A 188 5.77 -8.95 0.74
C GLN A 188 6.31 -9.70 -0.47
#